data_AF-A0A1A1ZYE1-F1
#
_entry.id   AF-A0A1A1ZYE1-F1
#
_cell.length_a   1.000
_cell.length_b   1.000
_cell.length_c   1.000
_cell.angle_alpha   90.00
_cell.angle_beta   90.00
_cell.angle_gamma   90.00
#
_symmetry.space_group_name_H-M   'P 1'
#
loop_
_entity.id
_entity.type
_entity.pdbx_description
1 polymer ?
#
loop_
_entity_poly.entity_id
_entity_poly.type
_entity_poly.pdbx_seq_one_letter_code
_entity_poly.pdbx_strand_id
1 'polypeptide(L)'
;MMANWVPAQTSYGPNSGRILDTARGILIGLRRCPSQAAFDELHSAALRHKVPVFAMAWALVHLAGEGEKTPSFDDAQSAARREWGSLFAGSAAVGC
;
A
#
# COMPACT_ATOMS: atom_id res chain seq x y z
N MET A 1 -22.73 -4.85 25.46
CA MET A 1 -23.13 -5.55 24.22
C MET A 1 -21.87 -5.89 23.45
N MET A 2 -21.57 -7.17 23.25
CA MET A 2 -20.38 -7.65 22.53
C MET A 2 -20.81 -8.33 21.23
N ALA A 3 -19.98 -8.13 20.20
CA ALA A 3 -19.85 -8.85 18.93
C ALA A 3 -20.92 -8.62 17.83
N ASN A 4 -20.53 -7.87 16.80
CA ASN A 4 -20.12 -8.51 15.55
C ASN A 4 -18.89 -7.75 15.00
N TRP A 5 -17.69 -8.29 15.20
CA TRP A 5 -16.56 -7.92 14.35
C TRP A 5 -16.42 -9.09 13.39
N VAL A 6 -16.96 -8.92 12.19
CA VAL A 6 -16.65 -9.81 11.08
C VAL A 6 -15.22 -9.45 10.69
N PRO A 7 -14.21 -10.32 10.86
CA PRO A 7 -13.04 -10.17 10.01
C PRO A 7 -13.62 -10.33 8.62
N ALA A 8 -13.59 -9.28 7.81
CA ALA A 8 -13.76 -9.43 6.38
C ALA A 8 -12.66 -10.40 5.97
N GLN A 9 -13.00 -11.69 5.97
CA GLN A 9 -12.28 -12.71 5.25
C GLN A 9 -12.48 -12.32 3.79
N THR A 10 -11.70 -11.34 3.36
CA THR A 10 -11.38 -11.17 1.96
C THR A 10 -10.77 -12.50 1.60
N SER A 11 -11.60 -13.38 1.03
CA SER A 11 -11.14 -14.47 0.20
C SER A 11 -10.02 -13.88 -0.62
N TYR A 12 -8.79 -14.28 -0.29
CA TYR A 12 -7.57 -13.88 -0.98
C TYR A 12 -7.66 -14.48 -2.37
N GLY A 13 -8.53 -13.92 -3.21
CA GLY A 13 -8.71 -14.34 -4.58
C GLY A 13 -7.37 -14.24 -5.30
N PRO A 14 -7.22 -14.85 -6.48
CA PRO A 14 -5.95 -14.83 -7.24
C PRO A 14 -5.40 -13.41 -7.52
N ASN A 15 -6.23 -12.38 -7.36
CA ASN A 15 -5.87 -10.97 -7.50
C ASN A 15 -5.17 -10.37 -6.25
N SER A 16 -5.26 -11.03 -5.09
CA SER A 16 -4.74 -10.51 -3.83
C SER A 16 -3.22 -10.66 -3.70
N GLY A 17 -2.63 -11.74 -4.22
CA GLY A 17 -1.19 -11.85 -4.40
C GLY A 17 -0.67 -10.79 -5.36
N ARG A 18 -1.39 -10.58 -6.48
CA ARG A 18 -1.00 -9.61 -7.52
C ARG A 18 -0.85 -8.18 -7.01
N ILE A 19 -1.77 -7.69 -6.18
CA ILE A 19 -1.68 -6.31 -5.65
C ILE A 19 -0.50 -6.17 -4.69
N LEU A 20 -0.20 -7.21 -3.90
CA LEU A 20 0.94 -7.23 -2.98
C LEU A 20 2.27 -7.25 -3.75
N ASP A 21 2.36 -8.08 -4.78
CA ASP A 21 3.53 -8.16 -5.66
C ASP A 21 3.73 -6.84 -6.42
N THR A 22 2.65 -6.18 -6.83
CA THR A 22 2.71 -4.85 -7.48
C THR A 22 3.23 -3.79 -6.51
N ALA A 23 2.68 -3.73 -5.30
CA ALA A 23 3.15 -2.80 -4.26
C ALA A 23 4.65 -3.01 -3.95
N ARG A 24 5.08 -4.27 -3.86
CA ARG A 24 6.49 -4.63 -3.67
C ARG A 24 7.35 -4.14 -4.84
N GLY A 25 6.90 -4.36 -6.08
CA GLY A 25 7.58 -3.87 -7.28
C GLY A 25 7.74 -2.35 -7.32
N ILE A 26 6.73 -1.60 -6.91
CA ILE A 26 6.78 -0.13 -6.78
C ILE A 26 7.87 0.29 -5.80
N LEU A 27 7.94 -0.32 -4.61
CA LEU A 27 8.98 0.00 -3.62
C LEU A 27 10.39 -0.36 -4.11
N ILE A 28 10.56 -1.49 -4.80
CA ILE A 28 11.84 -1.84 -5.46
C ILE A 28 12.23 -0.75 -6.46
N GLY A 29 11.29 -0.28 -7.28
CA GLY A 29 11.53 0.78 -8.27
C GLY A 29 11.96 2.11 -7.64
N LEU A 30 11.24 2.54 -6.61
CA LEU A 30 11.48 3.82 -5.92
C LEU A 30 12.74 3.81 -5.05
N ARG A 31 13.00 2.73 -4.32
CA ARG A 31 14.09 2.63 -3.33
C ARG A 31 15.34 1.93 -3.84
N ARG A 32 15.27 1.24 -4.99
CA ARG A 32 16.32 0.36 -5.51
C ARG A 32 16.78 -0.70 -4.48
N CYS A 33 15.82 -1.34 -3.83
CA CYS A 33 16.07 -2.33 -2.77
C CYS A 33 15.69 -3.77 -3.20
N PRO A 34 16.20 -4.81 -2.50
CA PRO A 34 15.79 -6.18 -2.72
C PRO A 34 14.31 -6.44 -2.42
N SER A 35 13.73 -7.46 -3.05
CA SER A 35 12.32 -7.87 -2.89
C SER A 35 11.91 -8.10 -1.42
N GLN A 36 12.76 -8.73 -0.61
CA GLN A 36 12.46 -8.94 0.81
C GLN A 36 12.40 -7.63 1.59
N ALA A 37 13.37 -6.74 1.37
CA ALA A 37 13.41 -5.44 2.05
C ALA A 37 12.18 -4.57 1.69
N ALA A 38 11.74 -4.60 0.42
CA ALA A 38 10.52 -3.92 0.00
C ALA A 38 9.28 -4.45 0.73
N PHE A 39 9.19 -5.76 0.93
CA PHE A 39 8.09 -6.35 1.69
C PHE A 39 8.13 -5.99 3.17
N ASP A 40 9.31 -6.02 3.77
CA ASP A 40 9.49 -5.68 5.18
C ASP A 40 9.17 -4.20 5.42
N GLU A 41 9.52 -3.29 4.50
CA GLU A 41 9.11 -1.88 4.53
C GLU A 41 7.58 -1.74 4.49
N LEU A 42 6.93 -2.41 3.54
CA LEU A 42 5.47 -2.40 3.40
C LEU A 42 4.76 -2.93 4.65
N HIS A 43 5.24 -4.05 5.20
CA HIS A 43 4.70 -4.66 6.40
C HIS A 43 4.91 -3.79 7.63
N SER A 44 6.11 -3.23 7.79
CA SER A 44 6.43 -2.33 8.91
C SER A 44 5.57 -1.07 8.89
N ALA A 45 5.33 -0.50 7.70
CA ALA A 45 4.46 0.67 7.54
C ALA A 45 3.00 0.35 7.91
N ALA A 46 2.50 -0.82 7.47
CA ALA A 46 1.17 -1.29 7.83
C ALA A 46 1.01 -1.43 9.36
N LEU A 47 2.01 -1.98 10.04
CA LEU A 47 2.03 -2.09 11.50
C LEU A 47 2.06 -0.73 12.20
N ARG A 48 2.93 0.20 11.76
CA ARG A 48 3.00 1.57 12.32
C ARG A 48 1.65 2.30 12.24
N HIS A 49 0.94 2.11 11.13
CA HIS A 49 -0.34 2.76 10.88
C HIS A 49 -1.56 1.94 11.32
N LYS A 50 -1.36 0.74 11.87
CA LYS A 50 -2.42 -0.17 12.33
C LYS A 50 -3.44 -0.49 11.25
N VAL A 51 -2.98 -0.64 10.01
CA VAL A 51 -3.81 -1.04 8.86
C VAL A 51 -3.43 -2.43 8.37
N PRO A 52 -4.35 -3.21 7.79
CA PRO A 52 -4.00 -4.48 7.16
C PRO A 52 -2.96 -4.29 6.04
N VAL A 53 -1.95 -5.16 5.95
CA VAL A 53 -0.89 -5.05 4.94
C VAL A 53 -1.45 -5.05 3.51
N PHE A 54 -2.56 -5.76 3.30
CA PHE A 54 -3.28 -5.78 2.03
C PHE A 54 -3.88 -4.41 1.68
N ALA A 55 -4.52 -3.75 2.66
CA ALA A 55 -5.07 -2.41 2.47
C ALA A 55 -3.95 -1.39 2.22
N MET A 56 -2.81 -1.54 2.89
CA MET A 56 -1.62 -0.72 2.67
C MET A 56 -1.03 -0.92 1.26
N ALA A 57 -0.95 -2.18 0.80
CA ALA A 57 -0.50 -2.53 -0.54
C ALA A 57 -1.42 -1.93 -1.62
N TRP A 58 -2.73 -2.10 -1.46
CA TRP A 58 -3.74 -1.52 -2.34
C TRP A 58 -3.60 0.01 -2.39
N ALA A 59 -3.48 0.65 -1.23
CA ALA A 59 -3.34 2.10 -1.13
C ALA A 59 -2.07 2.63 -1.81
N LEU A 60 -0.95 1.92 -1.67
CA LEU A 60 0.31 2.27 -2.35
C LEU A 60 0.19 2.15 -3.87
N VAL A 61 -0.43 1.08 -4.37
CA VAL A 61 -0.65 0.90 -5.82
C VAL A 61 -1.52 2.02 -6.38
N HIS A 62 -2.58 2.42 -5.66
CA HIS A 62 -3.45 3.51 -6.09
C HIS A 62 -2.74 4.88 -6.00
N LEU A 63 -1.91 5.09 -4.98
CA LEU A 63 -1.07 6.28 -4.88
C LEU A 63 -0.12 6.41 -6.09
N ALA A 64 0.45 5.30 -6.55
CA ALA A 64 1.37 5.29 -7.69
C ALA A 64 0.69 5.50 -9.05
N GLY A 65 -0.55 5.04 -9.20
CA GLY A 65 -1.31 5.11 -10.45
C GLY A 65 -2.33 6.24 -10.54
N GLU A 66 -2.33 7.19 -9.59
CA GLU A 66 -3.35 8.24 -9.45
C GLU A 66 -4.80 7.71 -9.41
N GLY A 67 -4.98 6.51 -8.87
CA GLY A 67 -6.28 5.83 -8.84
C GLY A 67 -7.30 6.47 -7.91
N GLU A 68 -8.58 6.16 -8.14
CA GLU A 68 -9.71 6.68 -7.38
C GLU A 68 -9.63 6.39 -5.87
N LYS A 69 -10.04 7.37 -5.06
CA LYS A 69 -10.12 7.21 -3.60
C LYS A 69 -11.29 6.30 -3.25
N THR A 70 -11.02 5.26 -2.47
CA THR A 70 -12.08 4.38 -1.95
C THR A 70 -12.30 4.67 -0.46
N PRO A 71 -13.50 5.11 -0.04
CA PRO A 71 -13.79 5.47 1.36
C PRO A 71 -13.45 4.36 2.37
N SER A 72 -13.63 3.10 2.00
CA SER A 72 -13.30 1.94 2.84
C SER A 72 -11.81 1.79 3.18
N PHE A 73 -10.93 2.55 2.52
CA PHE A 73 -9.48 2.50 2.71
C PHE A 73 -8.87 3.87 3.05
N ASP A 74 -9.65 4.83 3.57
CA ASP A 74 -9.17 6.18 3.82
C ASP A 74 -7.96 6.24 4.78
N ASP A 75 -7.94 5.39 5.82
CA ASP A 75 -6.81 5.28 6.74
C ASP A 75 -5.55 4.76 6.04
N ALA A 76 -5.70 3.72 5.20
CA ALA A 76 -4.58 3.12 4.46
C ALA A 76 -4.07 4.06 3.36
N GLN A 77 -4.95 4.77 2.66
CA GLN A 77 -4.58 5.80 1.68
C GLN A 77 -3.83 6.96 2.33
N SER A 78 -4.32 7.43 3.48
CA SER A 78 -3.66 8.49 4.25
C SER A 78 -2.29 8.02 4.77
N ALA A 79 -2.20 6.76 5.22
CA ALA A 79 -0.95 6.14 5.62
C ALA A 79 0.04 6.04 4.46
N ALA A 80 -0.38 5.55 3.30
CA ALA A 80 0.47 5.44 2.11
C ALA A 80 0.99 6.81 1.65
N ARG A 81 0.13 7.85 1.68
CA ARG A 81 0.55 9.23 1.37
C ARG A 81 1.60 9.75 2.36
N ARG A 82 1.47 9.45 3.65
CA ARG A 82 2.44 9.85 4.69
C ARG A 82 3.79 9.14 4.53
N GLU A 83 3.78 7.86 4.18
CA GLU A 83 4.99 7.04 4.07
C GLU A 83 5.75 7.27 2.75
N TRP A 84 5.03 7.36 1.63
CA TRP A 84 5.64 7.32 0.30
C TRP A 84 5.28 8.49 -0.61
N GLY A 85 4.40 9.41 -0.20
CA GLY A 85 3.94 10.52 -1.04
C GLY A 85 5.08 11.39 -1.61
N SER A 86 6.12 11.65 -0.82
CA SER A 86 7.29 12.43 -1.27
C SER A 86 8.13 11.71 -2.33
N LEU A 87 8.12 10.37 -2.36
CA LEU A 87 8.86 9.58 -3.35
C LEU A 87 8.25 9.75 -4.76
N PHE A 88 6.94 9.94 -4.82
CA PHE A 88 6.25 10.23 -6.09
C PHE A 88 6.38 11.69 -6.52
N ALA A 89 6.52 12.63 -5.57
CA ALA A 89 6.75 14.04 -5.88
C ALA A 89 8.09 14.30 -6.60
N GLY A 90 9.13 13.53 -6.29
CA GLY A 90 10.43 13.61 -6.97
C GLY A 90 10.42 13.05 -8.40
N SER A 91 9.48 12.16 -8.74
CA SER A 91 9.36 11.59 -10.09
C SER A 91 8.71 12.56 -11.09
N ALA A 92 7.89 13.51 -10.64
CA ALA A 92 7.25 14.49 -11.50
C ALA A 92 8.19 15.64 -11.91
N ALA A 93 9.30 15.85 -11.21
CA ALA A 93 10.25 16.93 -11.48
C ALA A 93 11.28 16.62 -12.58
N VAL A 94 11.44 15.34 -12.97
CA VAL A 94 12.23 14.91 -14.15
C VAL A 94 11.27 14.66 -15.30
N GLY A 95 10.59 15.72 -15.70
CA GLY A 95 9.60 15.70 -16.76
C GLY A 95 9.37 17.11 -17.28
N CYS A 96 10.44 17.72 -17.78
CA CYS A 96 10.43 18.93 -18.62
C CYS A 96 11.55 18.80 -19.65
#